data_AF-A0A0K8RIV5-F1
#
_entry.id   AF-A0A0K8RIV5-F1
#
_cell.length_a   1.000
_cell.length_b   1.000
_cell.length_c   1.000
_cell.angle_alpha   90.00
_cell.angle_beta   90.00
_cell.angle_gamma   90.00
#
_symmetry.space_group_name_H-M   'P 1'
#
loop_
_entity.id
_entity.type
_entity.pdbx_description
1 polymer ?
#
loop_
_entity_poly.entity_id
_entity_poly.type
_entity_poly.pdbx_seq_one_letter_code
_entity_poly.pdbx_strand_id
1 'polypeptide(L)'
;MIKCCSLLNCHTQVAILCQFLREIDYKTAFKSLQERNSHDAMDSYYDYIWDVTILEYLTYLHHKRGETDKRQIAIKAIGQTELNASNPEEVLQLAAQRRKRKFLQAMAKLYL
;
A
#
# COMPACT_ATOMS: atom_id res chain seq x y z
N MET A 1 1.40 -9.30 12.91
CA MET A 1 1.45 -9.26 11.44
C MET A 1 2.51 -8.28 10.94
N ILE A 2 2.40 -6.96 11.19
CA ILE A 2 3.40 -5.95 10.75
C ILE A 2 4.86 -6.36 11.08
N LYS A 3 5.16 -6.70 12.34
CA LYS A 3 6.50 -7.15 12.74
C LYS A 3 6.97 -8.40 11.98
N CYS A 4 6.08 -9.37 11.75
CA CYS A 4 6.39 -10.61 11.05
C CYS A 4 6.71 -10.34 9.57
N CYS A 5 5.87 -9.58 8.88
CA CYS A 5 6.10 -9.20 7.47
C CYS A 5 7.39 -8.39 7.30
N SER A 6 7.73 -7.51 8.26
CA SER A 6 9.00 -6.79 8.26
C SER A 6 10.20 -7.72 8.38
N LEU A 7 10.15 -8.71 9.28
CA LEU A 7 11.22 -9.72 9.44
C LEU A 7 11.33 -10.67 8.23
N LEU A 8 10.24 -10.88 7.50
CA LEU A 8 10.20 -11.67 6.25
C LEU A 8 10.60 -10.85 5.01
N ASN A 9 11.01 -9.59 5.17
CA ASN A 9 11.32 -8.65 4.09
C ASN A 9 10.13 -8.40 3.13
N CYS A 10 8.89 -8.47 3.61
CA CYS A 10 7.68 -8.14 2.85
C CYS A 10 7.24 -6.70 3.15
N HIS A 11 8.00 -5.73 2.64
CA HIS A 11 7.87 -4.32 3.01
C HIS A 11 6.62 -3.62 2.46
N THR A 12 6.12 -4.02 1.31
CA THR A 12 4.85 -3.54 0.74
C THR A 12 3.65 -4.09 1.52
N GLN A 13 3.72 -5.35 1.97
CA GLN A 13 2.71 -5.93 2.88
C GLN A 13 2.67 -5.19 4.22
N VAL A 14 3.83 -4.78 4.75
CA VAL A 14 3.90 -3.92 5.95
C VAL A 14 3.17 -2.61 5.74
N ALA A 15 3.43 -1.90 4.64
CA ALA A 15 2.76 -0.63 4.33
C ALA A 15 1.24 -0.78 4.18
N ILE A 16 0.77 -1.90 3.60
CA ILE A 16 -0.66 -2.20 3.53
C ILE A 16 -1.25 -2.45 4.92
N LEU A 17 -0.58 -3.27 5.74
CA LEU A 17 -1.02 -3.58 7.09
C LEU A 17 -1.06 -2.35 8.02
N CYS A 18 -0.20 -1.35 7.80
CA CYS A 18 -0.28 -0.08 8.56
C CYS A 18 -1.62 0.64 8.37
N GLN A 19 -2.29 0.48 7.23
CA GLN A 19 -3.61 1.08 6.99
C GLN A 19 -4.75 0.37 7.75
N PHE A 20 -4.51 -0.85 8.28
CA PHE A 20 -5.52 -1.59 9.05
C PHE A 20 -5.67 -1.08 10.49
N LEU A 21 -4.73 -0.27 10.97
CA LEU A 21 -4.77 0.34 12.29
C LEU A 21 -5.86 1.42 12.37
N ARG A 22 -6.32 1.73 13.58
CA ARG A 22 -7.27 2.85 13.81
C ARG A 22 -6.66 4.19 13.39
N GLU A 23 -5.38 4.37 13.70
CA GLU A 23 -4.55 5.47 13.23
C GLU A 23 -3.41 4.88 12.40
N ILE A 24 -3.23 5.41 11.19
CA ILE A 24 -2.25 4.89 10.24
C ILE A 24 -0.83 5.20 10.73
N ASP A 25 -0.01 4.16 10.91
CA ASP A 25 1.40 4.32 11.30
C ASP A 25 2.28 4.58 10.07
N TYR A 26 2.29 5.84 9.63
CA TYR A 26 3.10 6.31 8.51
C TYR A 26 4.60 6.14 8.75
N LYS A 27 5.07 6.25 10.00
CA LYS A 27 6.50 6.14 10.31
C LYS A 27 7.00 4.74 9.97
N THR A 28 6.27 3.72 10.38
CA THR A 28 6.61 2.33 10.07
C THR A 28 6.41 2.02 8.59
N ALA A 29 5.35 2.53 7.96
CA ALA A 29 5.10 2.33 6.54
C ALA A 29 6.23 2.90 5.67
N PHE A 30 6.58 4.17 5.86
CA PHE A 30 7.63 4.83 5.07
C PHE A 30 9.00 4.22 5.30
N LYS A 31 9.34 3.90 6.55
CA LYS A 31 10.59 3.22 6.87
C LYS A 31 10.69 1.89 6.13
N SER A 32 9.62 1.11 6.09
CA SER A 32 9.59 -0.19 5.40
C SER A 32 9.70 -0.02 3.88
N LEU A 33 8.93 0.89 3.28
CA LEU A 33 8.97 1.14 1.84
C LEU A 33 10.33 1.65 1.34
N GLN A 34 11.11 2.29 2.20
CA GLN A 34 12.46 2.76 1.87
C GLN A 34 13.47 1.61 1.65
N GLU A 35 13.18 0.41 2.14
CA GLU A 35 14.00 -0.77 1.92
C GLU A 35 14.00 -1.19 0.44
N ARG A 36 15.11 -1.74 -0.03
CA ARG A 36 15.28 -2.19 -1.43
C ARG A 36 15.19 -3.69 -1.61
N ASN A 37 15.36 -4.46 -0.53
CA ASN A 37 15.36 -5.92 -0.51
C ASN A 37 13.95 -6.48 -0.26
N SER A 38 12.93 -5.92 -0.91
CA SER A 38 11.55 -6.39 -0.77
C SER A 38 11.38 -7.74 -1.48
N HIS A 39 10.86 -8.73 -0.75
CA HIS A 39 10.52 -10.07 -1.25
C HIS A 39 9.00 -10.23 -1.45
N ASP A 40 8.26 -9.12 -1.49
CA ASP A 40 6.89 -9.09 -1.97
C ASP A 40 6.84 -8.52 -3.40
N ALA A 41 5.80 -8.90 -4.15
CA ALA A 41 5.58 -8.48 -5.53
C ALA A 41 5.16 -6.99 -5.62
N MET A 42 5.94 -6.09 -5.00
CA MET A 42 5.75 -4.66 -4.75
C MET A 42 4.59 -4.00 -5.52
N ASP A 43 4.78 -3.73 -6.81
CA ASP A 43 3.86 -2.99 -7.66
C ASP A 43 2.52 -3.72 -7.91
N SER A 44 2.50 -5.05 -7.77
CA SER A 44 1.27 -5.85 -7.80
C SER A 44 0.38 -5.64 -6.56
N TYR A 45 0.92 -5.04 -5.50
CA TYR A 45 0.20 -4.80 -4.25
C TYR A 45 -0.37 -3.37 -4.15
N TYR A 46 -0.08 -2.47 -5.09
CA TYR A 46 -0.53 -1.06 -5.01
C TYR A 46 -2.06 -0.92 -5.10
N ASP A 47 -2.74 -1.86 -5.76
CA ASP A 47 -4.20 -1.91 -5.81
C ASP A 47 -4.86 -2.16 -4.45
N TYR A 48 -4.09 -2.60 -3.44
CA TYR A 48 -4.57 -2.80 -2.08
C TYR A 48 -4.36 -1.59 -1.17
N ILE A 49 -3.71 -0.54 -1.66
CA ILE A 49 -3.49 0.71 -0.92
C ILE A 49 -4.67 1.65 -1.21
N TRP A 50 -5.30 2.16 -0.14
CA TRP A 50 -6.35 3.17 -0.24
C TRP A 50 -5.94 4.52 0.34
N ASP A 51 -4.86 4.54 1.11
CA ASP A 51 -4.31 5.76 1.66
C ASP A 51 -3.49 6.53 0.60
N VAL A 52 -3.95 7.74 0.28
CA VAL A 52 -3.32 8.59 -0.75
C VAL A 52 -1.93 9.03 -0.33
N THR A 53 -1.70 9.29 0.96
CA THR A 53 -0.40 9.72 1.48
C THR A 53 0.67 8.63 1.32
N ILE A 54 0.31 7.35 1.49
CA ILE A 54 1.21 6.23 1.18
C ILE A 54 1.53 6.15 -0.32
N LEU A 55 0.52 6.32 -1.19
CA LEU A 55 0.73 6.30 -2.65
C LEU A 55 1.57 7.48 -3.16
N GLU A 56 1.40 8.67 -2.58
CA GLU A 56 2.23 9.84 -2.85
C GLU A 56 3.68 9.59 -2.45
N TYR A 57 3.90 9.00 -1.27
CA TYR A 57 5.24 8.64 -0.82
C TYR A 57 5.89 7.62 -1.76
N LEU A 58 5.15 6.60 -2.22
CA LEU A 58 5.62 5.64 -3.23
C LEU A 58 6.01 6.35 -4.53
N THR A 59 5.18 7.28 -5.00
CA THR A 59 5.44 8.06 -6.22
C THR A 59 6.72 8.87 -6.10
N TYR A 60 6.91 9.56 -4.97
CA TYR A 60 8.14 10.28 -4.64
C TYR A 60 9.36 9.35 -4.61
N LEU A 61 9.23 8.21 -3.94
CA LEU A 61 10.30 7.24 -3.78
C LEU A 61 10.76 6.66 -5.12
N HIS A 62 9.82 6.27 -5.98
CA HIS A 62 10.10 5.78 -7.32
C HIS A 62 10.75 6.85 -8.21
N HIS A 63 10.26 8.10 -8.14
CA HIS A 63 10.89 9.22 -8.84
C HIS A 63 12.35 9.40 -8.40
N LYS A 64 12.62 9.41 -7.08
CA LYS A 64 13.96 9.54 -6.52
C LYS A 64 14.90 8.40 -6.93
N ARG A 65 14.36 7.20 -7.19
CA ARG A 65 15.11 6.00 -7.60
C ARG A 65 15.24 5.84 -9.12
N GLY A 66 14.58 6.68 -9.92
CA GLY A 66 14.54 6.55 -11.38
C GLY A 66 13.62 5.41 -11.88
N GLU A 67 12.73 4.89 -11.03
CA GLU A 67 11.83 3.78 -11.33
C GLU A 67 10.55 4.28 -12.02
N THR A 68 10.66 4.71 -13.28
CA THR A 68 9.56 5.37 -14.02
C THR A 68 8.32 4.52 -14.18
N ASP A 69 8.46 3.22 -14.39
CA ASP A 69 7.33 2.31 -14.63
C ASP A 69 6.49 2.15 -13.36
N LYS A 70 7.16 1.87 -12.22
CA LYS A 70 6.50 1.77 -10.91
C LYS A 70 5.88 3.09 -10.47
N ARG A 71 6.55 4.21 -10.78
CA ARG A 71 5.99 5.56 -10.57
C ARG A 71 4.67 5.72 -11.33
N GLN A 72 4.61 5.29 -12.59
CA GLN A 72 3.39 5.41 -13.39
C GLN A 72 2.24 4.55 -12.84
N ILE A 73 2.54 3.36 -12.30
CA ILE A 73 1.56 2.51 -11.62
C ILE A 73 1.03 3.21 -10.36
N ALA A 74 1.91 3.79 -9.54
CA ALA A 74 1.50 4.54 -8.33
C ALA A 74 0.61 5.76 -8.68
N ILE A 75 0.98 6.54 -9.70
CA ILE A 75 0.17 7.67 -10.19
C ILE A 75 -1.20 7.20 -10.67
N LYS A 76 -1.24 6.07 -11.40
CA LYS A 76 -2.51 5.48 -11.86
C LYS A 76 -3.39 5.03 -10.69
N ALA A 77 -2.79 4.50 -9.62
CA ALA A 77 -3.51 4.13 -8.41
C ALA A 77 -4.12 5.35 -7.70
N ILE A 78 -3.36 6.45 -7.57
CA ILE A 78 -3.87 7.73 -7.02
C ILE A 78 -5.03 8.27 -7.85
N GLY A 79 -4.94 8.17 -9.18
CA GLY A 79 -5.97 8.63 -10.10
C GLY A 79 -7.28 7.82 -10.10
N GLN A 80 -7.41 6.78 -9.27
CA GLN A 80 -8.64 6.01 -9.15
C GLN A 80 -9.74 6.84 -8.47
N THR A 81 -10.89 6.95 -9.13
CA THR A 81 -12.01 7.80 -8.67
C THR A 81 -12.52 7.45 -7.28
N GLU A 82 -12.41 6.19 -6.87
CA GLU A 82 -12.83 5.70 -5.55
C GLU A 82 -11.91 6.15 -4.40
N LEU A 83 -10.69 6.61 -4.69
CA LEU A 83 -9.73 7.12 -3.71
C LEU A 83 -9.71 8.65 -3.62
N ASN A 84 -10.61 9.33 -4.34
CA ASN A 84 -10.68 10.79 -4.30
C ASN A 84 -11.04 11.26 -2.88
N ALA A 85 -10.15 12.01 -2.25
CA ALA A 85 -10.31 12.53 -0.89
C ALA A 85 -11.55 13.44 -0.71
N SER A 86 -12.11 13.96 -1.80
CA SER A 86 -13.35 14.74 -1.82
C SER A 86 -14.61 13.88 -1.86
N ASN A 87 -14.50 12.54 -1.96
CA ASN A 87 -15.65 11.66 -1.90
C ASN A 87 -16.28 11.67 -0.50
N PRO A 88 -17.60 11.38 -0.39
CA PRO A 88 -18.22 11.11 0.90
C PRO A 88 -17.51 9.96 1.63
N GLU A 89 -17.44 10.06 2.96
CA GLU A 89 -16.77 9.09 3.83
C GLU A 89 -17.25 7.64 3.57
N GLU A 90 -18.53 7.44 3.30
CA GLU A 90 -19.11 6.12 3.00
C GLU A 90 -18.47 5.46 1.77
N VAL A 91 -18.14 6.25 0.74
CA VAL A 91 -17.49 5.76 -0.49
C VAL A 91 -16.05 5.36 -0.19
N LEU A 92 -15.33 6.19 0.57
CA LEU A 92 -13.95 5.91 0.99
C LEU A 92 -13.88 4.67 1.87
N GLN A 93 -14.81 4.53 2.82
CA GLN A 93 -14.91 3.35 3.68
C GLN A 93 -15.22 2.09 2.87
N LEU A 94 -16.14 2.14 1.91
CA LEU A 94 -16.44 0.99 1.05
C LEU A 94 -15.23 0.58 0.20
N ALA A 95 -14.52 1.56 -0.38
CA ALA A 95 -13.31 1.34 -1.16
C ALA A 95 -12.20 0.70 -0.30
N ALA A 96 -12.01 1.18 0.93
CA ALA A 96 -11.07 0.62 1.89
C ALA A 96 -11.46 -0.80 2.30
N GLN A 97 -12.72 -1.06 2.66
CA GLN A 97 -13.20 -2.40 3.05
C GLN A 97 -13.02 -3.41 1.91
N ARG A 98 -13.31 -3.02 0.66
CA ARG A 98 -13.11 -3.85 -0.51
C ARG A 98 -11.64 -4.26 -0.69
N ARG A 99 -10.71 -3.31 -0.52
CA ARG A 99 -9.26 -3.55 -0.61
C ARG A 99 -8.76 -4.41 0.56
N LYS A 100 -9.19 -4.11 1.79
CA LYS A 100 -8.90 -4.94 2.98
C LYS A 100 -9.25 -6.40 2.74
N ARG A 101 -10.47 -6.67 2.26
CA ARG A 101 -10.95 -8.03 1.97
C ARG A 101 -10.08 -8.71 0.92
N LYS A 102 -9.80 -8.05 -0.21
CA LYS A 102 -8.97 -8.63 -1.28
C LYS A 102 -7.55 -8.93 -0.81
N PHE A 103 -6.93 -8.01 -0.06
CA PHE A 103 -5.59 -8.20 0.49
C PHE A 103 -5.53 -9.37 1.46
N LEU A 104 -6.49 -9.47 2.39
CA LEU A 104 -6.54 -10.59 3.33
C LEU A 104 -6.75 -11.94 2.63
N GLN A 105 -7.58 -11.98 1.57
CA GLN A 105 -7.74 -13.18 0.74
C GLN A 105 -6.44 -13.55 0.01
N ALA A 106 -5.72 -12.56 -0.52
CA ALA A 106 -4.43 -12.79 -1.18
C ALA A 106 -3.38 -13.32 -0.19
N MET A 107 -3.31 -12.75 1.01
CA MET A 107 -2.41 -13.25 2.06
C MET A 107 -2.80 -14.65 2.54
N ALA A 108 -4.08 -14.94 2.69
CA ALA A 108 -4.54 -16.28 3.05
C ALA A 108 -4.08 -17.31 2.01
N LYS A 109 -4.26 -17.03 0.71
CA LYS A 109 -3.79 -17.92 -0.38
C LYS A 109 -2.27 -18.07 -0.45
N LEU A 110 -1.51 -17.11 0.06
CA LEU A 110 -0.06 -17.13 0.04
C LEU A 110 0.53 -17.99 1.18
N TYR A 111 -0.15 -18.03 2.33
CA TYR A 111 0.40 -18.61 3.56
C TYR A 111 -0.39 -19.82 4.10
N LEU A 112 -1.56 -20.15 3.56
CA LEU A 112 -2.38 -21.32 3.91
C LEU A 112 -2.55 -22.22 2.69
#